data_AF-A0A525CC05-F1
#
_entry.id   AF-A0A525CC05-F1
#
_cell.length_a   1.000
_cell.length_b   1.000
_cell.length_c   1.000
_cell.angle_alpha   90.00
_cell.angle_beta   90.00
_cell.angle_gamma   90.00
#
_symmetry.space_group_name_H-M   'P 1'
#
loop_
_entity.id
_entity.type
_entity.pdbx_description
1 polymer ?
#
loop_
_entity_poly.entity_id
_entity_poly.type
_entity_poly.pdbx_seq_one_letter_code
_entity_poly.pdbx_strand_id
1 'polypeptide(L)'
;MTNQGNQFKVILKRNQPESQEVTGEVTEFVERLLKAINGDMSRNDIQEKLSLKHEDYFRNKYLQPAINLGLVEMTIPQKPKSSKQKYRLTAKGIQYLNRHSCEGRNPED
;
A
#
# COMPACT_ATOMS: atom_id res chain seq x y z
N MET A 1 -26.77 30.11 35.04
CA MET A 1 -27.49 29.95 33.76
C MET A 1 -26.56 30.53 32.70
N THR A 2 -26.05 29.89 31.66
CA THR A 2 -26.05 28.53 31.08
C THR A 2 -25.13 28.67 29.84
N ASN A 3 -24.30 27.65 29.55
CA ASN A 3 -23.68 27.21 28.28
C ASN A 3 -23.76 28.15 27.04
N GLN A 4 -22.73 28.29 26.19
CA GLN A 4 -22.16 27.29 25.27
C GLN A 4 -21.08 28.05 24.46
N GLY A 5 -19.92 27.54 24.02
CA GLY A 5 -19.66 26.22 23.47
C GLY A 5 -19.26 26.33 21.99
N ASN A 6 -17.95 26.20 21.73
CA ASN A 6 -17.35 25.51 20.58
C ASN A 6 -17.44 26.01 19.10
N GLN A 7 -16.24 26.24 18.53
CA GLN A 7 -15.65 25.67 17.29
C GLN A 7 -16.17 26.07 15.91
N PHE A 8 -15.27 26.56 15.05
CA PHE A 8 -15.11 26.05 13.68
C PHE A 8 -13.64 26.18 13.22
N LYS A 9 -12.84 25.11 13.38
CA LYS A 9 -11.60 24.92 12.61
C LYS A 9 -11.99 24.34 11.25
N VAL A 10 -11.86 25.14 10.19
CA VAL A 10 -12.06 24.72 8.80
C VAL A 10 -10.89 23.82 8.40
N ILE A 11 -11.06 22.50 8.55
CA ILE A 11 -10.15 21.51 7.97
C ILE A 11 -10.64 21.27 6.54
N LEU A 12 -9.97 21.89 5.57
CA LEU A 12 -10.08 21.57 4.15
C LEU A 12 -9.69 20.10 3.95
N LYS A 13 -10.70 19.22 3.96
CA LYS A 13 -10.57 17.80 3.66
C LYS A 13 -10.32 17.70 2.16
N ARG A 14 -9.05 17.52 1.77
CA ARG A 14 -8.67 17.28 0.37
C ARG A 14 -9.40 16.03 -0.12
N ASN A 15 -10.24 16.21 -1.15
CA ASN A 15 -10.83 15.13 -1.91
C ASN A 15 -9.70 14.24 -2.47
N GLN A 16 -9.63 12.99 -2.00
CA GLN A 16 -8.83 11.97 -2.68
C GLN A 16 -9.65 11.44 -3.85
N PRO A 17 -9.10 11.41 -5.07
CA PRO A 17 -9.81 10.89 -6.22
C PRO A 17 -10.08 9.40 -6.05
N GLU A 18 -11.30 9.03 -6.40
CA GLU A 18 -11.88 7.69 -6.39
C GLU A 18 -10.92 6.67 -7.01
N SER A 19 -10.78 5.54 -6.32
CA SER A 19 -10.02 4.40 -6.81
C SER A 19 -10.72 3.83 -8.04
N GLN A 20 -10.30 4.27 -9.22
CA GLN A 20 -10.60 3.60 -10.48
C GLN A 20 -10.20 2.12 -10.34
N GLU A 21 -11.21 1.25 -10.35
CA GLU A 21 -11.03 -0.19 -10.33
C GLU A 21 -10.33 -0.61 -11.63
N VAL A 22 -9.03 -0.90 -11.55
CA VAL A 22 -8.30 -1.50 -12.66
C VAL A 22 -8.62 -2.99 -12.66
N THR A 23 -9.47 -3.37 -13.60
CA THR A 23 -9.69 -4.74 -14.03
C THR A 23 -8.36 -5.39 -14.43
N GLY A 24 -7.96 -6.43 -13.70
CA GLY A 24 -7.09 -7.51 -14.17
C GLY A 24 -5.58 -7.23 -14.33
N GLU A 25 -5.14 -5.98 -14.45
CA GLU A 25 -3.71 -5.68 -14.63
C GLU A 25 -3.02 -5.35 -13.30
N VAL A 26 -1.95 -6.10 -13.01
CA VAL A 26 -1.07 -5.80 -11.88
C VAL A 26 -0.29 -4.54 -12.24
N THR A 27 -0.67 -3.43 -11.62
CA THR A 27 0.00 -2.14 -11.84
C THR A 27 1.49 -2.20 -11.43
N GLU A 28 2.32 -1.39 -12.07
CA GLU A 28 3.75 -1.20 -11.72
C GLU A 28 3.96 -0.94 -10.21
N PHE A 29 3.01 -0.23 -9.58
CA PHE A 29 3.04 0.04 -8.13
C PHE A 29 3.00 -1.24 -7.30
N VAL A 30 2.15 -2.20 -7.67
CA VAL A 30 2.07 -3.50 -6.98
C VAL A 30 3.36 -4.26 -7.18
N GLU A 31 3.93 -4.30 -8.38
CA GLU A 31 5.19 -4.99 -8.61
C GLU A 31 6.34 -4.40 -7.80
N ARG A 32 6.45 -3.07 -7.76
CA ARG A 32 7.44 -2.36 -6.95
C ARG A 32 7.27 -2.67 -5.47
N LEU A 33 6.02 -2.74 -4.99
CA LEU A 33 5.73 -3.16 -3.62
C LEU A 33 6.23 -4.58 -3.35
N LEU A 34 5.90 -5.52 -4.24
CA LEU A 34 6.29 -6.93 -4.06
C LEU A 34 7.81 -7.09 -4.03
N LYS A 35 8.54 -6.40 -4.91
CA LYS A 35 10.00 -6.37 -4.94
C LYS A 35 10.61 -5.72 -3.69
N ALA A 36 9.89 -4.79 -3.05
CA ALA A 36 10.35 -4.11 -1.84
C ALA A 36 10.16 -4.97 -0.58
N ILE A 37 9.10 -5.77 -0.49
CA ILE A 37 8.81 -6.59 0.70
C ILE A 37 9.75 -7.80 0.73
N ASN A 38 10.58 -7.88 1.78
CA ASN A 38 11.40 -9.05 2.08
C ASN A 38 11.07 -9.56 3.48
N GLY A 39 10.43 -10.73 3.56
CA GLY A 39 9.93 -11.28 4.83
C GLY A 39 8.78 -10.46 5.42
N ASP A 40 8.82 -10.23 6.73
CA ASP A 40 7.81 -9.46 7.46
C ASP A 40 8.28 -8.02 7.68
N MET A 41 7.76 -7.08 6.90
CA MET A 41 8.13 -5.66 6.99
C MET A 41 6.98 -4.80 7.53
N SER A 42 7.31 -3.74 8.28
CA SER A 42 6.31 -2.74 8.66
C SER A 42 6.00 -1.82 7.48
N ARG A 43 4.88 -1.11 7.56
CA ARG A 43 4.54 -0.08 6.56
C ARG A 43 5.66 0.95 6.39
N ASN A 44 6.26 1.39 7.49
CA ASN A 44 7.29 2.43 7.48
C ASN A 44 8.54 1.93 6.73
N ASP A 45 8.99 0.72 7.03
CA ASP A 45 10.16 0.13 6.37
C ASP A 45 9.95 0.03 4.85
N ILE A 46 8.75 -0.37 4.43
CA ILE A 46 8.40 -0.48 3.01
C ILE A 46 8.36 0.90 2.35
N GLN A 47 7.78 1.90 3.02
CA GLN A 47 7.73 3.27 2.51
C GLN A 47 9.12 3.89 2.38
N GLU A 48 9.98 3.71 3.38
CA GLU A 48 11.37 4.18 3.33
C GLU A 48 12.12 3.52 2.17
N LYS A 49 11.95 2.21 1.99
CA LYS A 49 12.58 1.47 0.89
C LYS A 49 12.10 1.92 -0.49
N LEU A 50 10.83 2.32 -0.61
CA LEU A 50 10.25 2.89 -1.83
C LEU A 50 10.45 4.42 -1.93
N SER A 51 11.09 5.06 -0.95
CA SER A 51 11.23 6.52 -0.85
C SER A 51 9.90 7.29 -0.94
N LEU A 52 8.81 6.69 -0.42
CA LEU A 52 7.46 7.25 -0.48
C LEU A 52 7.13 8.08 0.76
N LYS A 53 6.92 9.38 0.58
CA LYS A 53 6.58 10.31 1.66
C LYS A 53 5.10 10.28 2.08
N HIS A 54 4.20 9.90 1.16
CA HIS A 54 2.76 10.02 1.37
C HIS A 54 2.11 8.67 1.71
N GLU A 55 1.61 8.55 2.95
CA GLU A 55 0.95 7.33 3.45
C GLU A 55 -0.31 6.97 2.66
N ASP A 56 -1.19 7.95 2.40
CA ASP A 56 -2.45 7.67 1.69
C ASP A 56 -2.21 7.17 0.27
N TYR A 57 -1.21 7.73 -0.40
CA TYR A 57 -0.79 7.31 -1.73
C TYR A 57 -0.24 5.88 -1.69
N PHE A 58 0.64 5.58 -0.74
CA PHE A 58 1.15 4.22 -0.52
C PHE A 58 0.01 3.22 -0.30
N ARG A 59 -0.93 3.55 0.58
CA ARG A 59 -2.03 2.66 0.91
C ARG A 59 -2.93 2.38 -0.28
N ASN A 60 -3.34 3.42 -1.01
CA ASN A 60 -4.33 3.29 -2.08
C ASN A 60 -3.73 2.74 -3.38
N LYS A 61 -2.47 3.05 -3.69
CA LYS A 61 -1.85 2.64 -4.96
C LYS A 61 -0.99 1.39 -4.87
N TYR A 62 -0.41 1.10 -3.70
CA TYR A 62 0.49 -0.04 -3.53
C TYR A 62 -0.21 -1.13 -2.72
N LEU A 63 -0.58 -0.81 -1.48
CA LEU A 63 -0.94 -1.82 -0.50
C LEU A 63 -2.34 -2.42 -0.72
N GLN A 64 -3.37 -1.57 -0.90
CA GLN A 64 -4.74 -2.03 -1.10
C GLN A 64 -4.88 -2.92 -2.34
N PRO A 65 -4.36 -2.53 -3.53
CA PRO A 65 -4.42 -3.41 -4.70
C PRO A 65 -3.68 -4.73 -4.48
N ALA A 66 -2.51 -4.72 -3.84
CA ALA A 66 -1.75 -5.94 -3.57
C ALA A 66 -2.45 -6.91 -2.61
N ILE A 67 -3.16 -6.39 -1.61
CA ILE A 67 -4.00 -7.18 -0.71
C ILE A 67 -5.23 -7.72 -1.44
N ASN A 68 -5.91 -6.89 -2.25
CA ASN A 68 -7.08 -7.31 -3.02
C ASN A 68 -6.75 -8.40 -4.04
N LEU A 69 -5.55 -8.35 -4.65
CA LEU A 69 -5.02 -9.39 -5.53
C LEU A 69 -4.52 -10.63 -4.76
N GLY A 70 -4.44 -10.56 -3.42
CA GLY A 70 -3.95 -11.63 -2.57
C GLY A 70 -2.46 -11.93 -2.72
N LEU A 71 -1.67 -10.97 -3.20
CA LEU A 71 -0.22 -11.09 -3.37
C LEU A 71 0.53 -10.72 -2.08
N VAL A 72 -0.08 -9.86 -1.26
CA VAL A 72 0.40 -9.44 0.06
C VAL A 72 -0.68 -9.71 1.10
N GLU A 73 -0.28 -10.09 2.30
CA GLU A 73 -1.19 -10.28 3.42
C GLU A 73 -0.76 -9.52 4.68
N MET A 74 -1.70 -9.38 5.60
CA MET A 74 -1.55 -8.73 6.89
C MET A 74 -1.28 -9.77 7.99
N THR A 75 -0.26 -9.55 8.84
CA THR A 75 0.02 -10.46 9.96
C THR A 75 -1.02 -10.37 11.08
N ILE A 76 -1.65 -9.20 11.29
CA ILE A 76 -2.67 -8.99 12.34
C ILE A 76 -3.99 -8.49 11.72
N PRO A 77 -4.75 -9.36 11.02
CA PRO A 77 -5.98 -8.94 10.34
C PRO A 77 -7.05 -8.41 11.30
N GLN A 78 -7.05 -8.85 12.56
CA GLN A 78 -8.00 -8.40 13.58
C GLN A 78 -7.80 -6.95 14.02
N LYS A 79 -6.59 -6.39 13.83
CA LYS A 79 -6.24 -5.02 14.25
C LYS A 79 -5.49 -4.30 13.13
N PRO A 80 -6.18 -3.91 12.04
CA PRO A 80 -5.54 -3.32 10.86
C PRO A 80 -4.87 -1.97 11.12
N LYS A 81 -5.25 -1.28 12.21
CA LYS A 81 -4.64 -0.02 12.65
C LYS A 81 -3.55 -0.22 13.71
N SER A 82 -3.12 -1.45 13.97
CA SER A 82 -2.07 -1.72 14.95
C SER A 82 -0.74 -1.14 14.49
N SER A 83 -0.01 -0.50 15.41
CA SER A 83 1.39 -0.09 15.16
C SER A 83 2.32 -1.28 14.95
N LYS A 84 1.92 -2.48 15.39
CA LYS A 84 2.67 -3.74 15.19
C LYS A 84 2.29 -4.46 13.89
N GLN A 85 1.48 -3.82 13.04
CA GLN A 85 1.07 -4.40 11.78
C GLN A 85 2.28 -4.58 10.86
N LYS A 86 2.45 -5.81 10.36
CA LYS A 86 3.43 -6.16 9.35
C LYS A 86 2.74 -6.70 8.10
N TYR A 87 3.46 -6.62 7.00
CA TYR A 87 3.04 -7.09 5.69
C TYR A 87 4.10 -8.05 5.16
N ARG A 88 3.62 -9.12 4.55
CA ARG A 88 4.46 -10.15 3.95
C ARG A 88 3.90 -10.62 2.63
N LEU A 89 4.78 -11.14 1.78
CA LEU A 89 4.38 -11.77 0.53
C LEU A 89 3.65 -13.08 0.79
N THR A 90 2.58 -13.32 0.05
CA THR A 90 1.92 -14.63 0.02
C THR A 90 2.62 -15.56 -0.97
N ALA A 91 2.26 -16.83 -0.96
CA ALA A 91 2.70 -17.78 -1.99
C ALA A 91 2.37 -17.29 -3.41
N LYS A 92 1.22 -16.62 -3.59
CA LYS A 92 0.83 -16.01 -4.88
C LYS A 92 1.75 -14.85 -5.25
N GLY A 93 2.09 -13.98 -4.30
CA GLY A 93 3.04 -12.88 -4.51
C GLY A 93 4.43 -13.35 -4.92
N ILE A 94 4.93 -14.40 -4.28
CA ILE A 94 6.22 -15.01 -4.61
C ILE A 94 6.16 -15.65 -6.01
N GLN A 95 5.09 -16.38 -6.32
CA GLN A 95 4.92 -16.98 -7.65
C GLN A 95 4.82 -15.91 -8.75
N TYR A 96 4.12 -14.80 -8.46
CA TYR A 96 4.05 -13.65 -9.35
C TYR A 96 5.44 -13.08 -9.61
N LEU A 97 6.21 -12.79 -8.56
CA LEU A 97 7.59 -12.34 -8.71
C LEU A 97 8.40 -13.32 -9.55
N ASN A 98 8.36 -14.62 -9.27
CA ASN A 98 9.12 -15.62 -10.04
C ASN A 98 8.75 -15.63 -11.53
N ARG A 99 7.49 -15.34 -11.88
CA ARG A 99 7.04 -15.26 -13.27
C ARG A 99 7.48 -13.98 -13.97
N HIS A 100 7.56 -12.88 -13.21
CA HIS A 100 7.92 -11.54 -13.71
C HIS A 100 9.38 -11.14 -13.40
N SER A 101 10.19 -12.04 -12.82
CA SER A 101 11.61 -11.80 -12.49
C SER A 101 12.51 -11.67 -13.72
N CYS A 102 11.97 -11.89 -14.93
CA CYS A 102 12.72 -11.82 -16.18
C CYS A 102 12.54 -10.49 -16.95
N GLU A 103 11.66 -9.58 -16.53
CA GLU A 103 11.53 -8.24 -17.12
C GLU A 103 12.48 -7.24 -16.46
N GLY A 104 13.76 -7.51 -16.68
CA GLY A 104 14.88 -6.60 -16.42
C GLY A 104 15.40 -5.96 -17.72
N ARG A 105 14.52 -5.56 -18.65
CA ARG A 105 14.93 -4.74 -19.80
C ARG A 105 14.29 -3.36 -19.69
N ASN A 106 15.07 -2.41 -19.18
CA ASN A 106 14.90 -0.99 -19.44
C ASN A 106 15.09 -0.77 -20.96
N PRO A 107 14.11 -0.23 -21.71
CA PRO A 107 14.35 0.36 -23.02
C PRO A 107 14.35 1.88 -22.86
N GLU A 108 15.37 2.42 -22.19
CA GLU A 108 15.64 3.85 -22.20
C GLU A 108 17.14 3.98 -22.53
N ASP A 109 17.43 3.76 -23.82
CA ASP A 109 18.60 4.20 -24.57
C ASP A 109 18.07 5.23 -25.59
#